data_AF-A0A2U3B7P7-F1
#
_entry.id   AF-A0A2U3B7P7-F1
#
_cell.length_a   1.000
_cell.length_b   1.000
_cell.length_c   1.000
_cell.angle_alpha   90.00
_cell.angle_beta   90.00
_cell.angle_gamma   90.00
#
_symmetry.space_group_name_H-M   'P 1'
#
loop_
_entity.id
_entity.type
_entity.pdbx_description
1 polymer ?
#
loop_
_entity_poly.entity_id
_entity_poly.type
_entity_poly.pdbx_seq_one_letter_code
_entity_poly.pdbx_strand_id
1 'polypeptide(L)'
;MSNIAILQHLQQRMLEISNAEKLPLHFKSNLEIDGKELERFKSNPSGKFVWLLRPSGTQIVPVGLGVNPVHITYWIWSEQGPETKAFVVDINAGTIEKITHEQAESLIMMPPCKISTLMSKEEVIEKVAYVLREGVNSKIWGAFNPPSLDDYAKWNWIDWLTYFKSSGNHLMQSFLGKAIRRVNGQ
;
A
#
# COMPACT_ATOMS: atom_id res chain seq x y z
N MET A 1 -5.45 24.45 4.62
CA MET A 1 -6.17 23.60 5.61
C MET A 1 -5.13 22.87 6.44
N SER A 2 -5.38 22.63 7.73
CA SER A 2 -4.50 21.75 8.52
C SER A 2 -4.63 20.29 8.05
N ASN A 3 -3.60 19.46 8.26
CA ASN A 3 -3.67 18.03 7.90
C ASN A 3 -4.86 17.32 8.56
N ILE A 4 -5.25 17.72 9.77
CA ILE A 4 -6.41 17.19 10.47
C ILE A 4 -7.71 17.51 9.71
N ALA A 5 -7.87 18.74 9.24
CA ALA A 5 -9.06 19.15 8.49
C ALA A 5 -9.19 18.42 7.15
N ILE A 6 -8.07 18.15 6.47
CA ILE A 6 -8.07 17.38 5.21
C ILE A 6 -8.50 15.94 5.45
N LEU A 7 -7.98 15.29 6.50
CA LEU A 7 -8.34 13.90 6.80
C LEU A 7 -9.81 13.77 7.22
N GLN A 8 -10.33 14.71 8.02
CA GLN A 8 -11.77 14.76 8.34
C GLN A 8 -12.62 14.97 7.09
N HIS A 9 -12.21 15.86 6.20
CA HIS A 9 -12.88 16.07 4.91
C HIS A 9 -12.93 14.80 4.08
N LEU A 10 -11.79 14.10 3.93
CA LEU A 10 -11.71 12.86 3.16
C LEU A 10 -12.58 11.74 3.76
N GLN A 11 -12.56 11.56 5.08
CA GLN A 11 -13.42 10.57 5.74
C GLN A 11 -14.91 10.85 5.49
N GLN A 12 -15.33 12.12 5.58
CA GLN A 12 -16.69 12.53 5.27
C GLN A 12 -17.03 12.26 3.79
N ARG A 13 -16.13 12.56 2.86
CA ARG A 13 -16.29 12.27 1.43
C ARG A 13 -16.38 10.78 1.14
N MET A 14 -15.59 9.94 1.81
CA MET A 14 -15.69 8.48 1.70
C MET A 14 -17.07 7.98 2.13
N LEU A 15 -17.62 8.52 3.22
CA LEU A 15 -18.97 8.20 3.69
C LEU A 15 -20.05 8.64 2.69
N GLU A 16 -19.94 9.83 2.12
CA GLU A 16 -20.86 10.33 1.09
C GLU A 16 -20.86 9.43 -0.16
N ILE A 17 -19.67 9.06 -0.65
CA ILE A 17 -19.51 8.15 -1.79
C ILE A 17 -20.10 6.78 -1.48
N SER A 18 -19.81 6.24 -0.30
CA SER A 18 -20.36 4.96 0.18
C SER A 18 -21.89 4.96 0.17
N ASN A 19 -22.51 6.01 0.70
CA ASN A 19 -23.97 6.16 0.72
C ASN A 19 -24.55 6.27 -0.70
N ALA A 20 -23.90 7.03 -1.58
CA ALA A 20 -24.35 7.21 -2.97
C ALA A 20 -24.28 5.89 -3.78
N GLU A 21 -23.22 5.12 -3.62
CA GLU A 21 -23.02 3.82 -4.28
C GLU A 21 -23.79 2.69 -3.57
N LYS A 22 -24.41 2.96 -2.41
CA LYS A 22 -25.14 1.98 -1.58
C LYS A 22 -24.28 0.77 -1.16
N LEU A 23 -22.99 1.01 -0.95
CA LEU A 23 -22.01 0.00 -0.55
C LEU A 23 -21.22 0.50 0.66
N PRO A 24 -20.70 -0.36 1.54
CA PRO A 24 -20.85 -1.82 1.52
C PRO A 24 -22.21 -2.28 2.10
N LEU A 25 -22.59 -3.53 1.80
CA LEU A 25 -23.84 -4.13 2.29
C LEU A 25 -23.69 -4.73 3.69
N HIS A 26 -22.56 -5.40 3.96
CA HIS A 26 -22.37 -6.17 5.19
C HIS A 26 -21.48 -5.44 6.20
N PHE A 27 -20.24 -5.10 5.83
CA PHE A 27 -19.21 -4.62 6.77
C PHE A 27 -19.01 -3.10 6.70
N LYS A 28 -20.06 -2.34 7.02
CA LYS A 28 -20.03 -0.86 6.97
C LYS A 28 -19.02 -0.23 7.92
N SER A 29 -18.72 -0.89 9.03
CA SER A 29 -17.69 -0.45 9.99
C SER A 29 -16.27 -0.45 9.41
N ASN A 30 -16.02 -1.08 8.26
CA ASN A 30 -14.71 -0.98 7.60
C ASN A 30 -14.37 0.45 7.17
N LEU A 31 -15.35 1.33 6.95
CA LEU A 31 -15.10 2.76 6.67
C LEU A 31 -14.33 3.45 7.80
N GLU A 32 -14.61 3.09 9.06
CA GLU A 32 -13.88 3.64 10.21
C GLU A 32 -12.43 3.15 10.24
N ILE A 33 -12.20 1.91 9.79
CA ILE A 33 -10.85 1.34 9.67
C ILE A 33 -10.09 2.07 8.56
N ASP A 34 -10.72 2.30 7.42
CA ASP A 34 -10.10 3.06 6.33
C ASP A 34 -9.67 4.46 6.77
N GLY A 35 -10.52 5.15 7.56
CA GLY A 35 -10.19 6.45 8.15
C GLY A 35 -8.98 6.41 9.07
N LYS A 36 -8.82 5.35 9.87
CA LYS A 36 -7.64 5.13 10.74
C LYS A 36 -6.38 4.85 9.91
N GLU A 37 -6.50 4.13 8.80
CA GLU A 37 -5.37 3.86 7.91
C GLU A 37 -4.89 5.13 7.19
N LEU A 38 -5.80 6.04 6.79
CA LEU A 38 -5.41 7.36 6.29
C LEU A 38 -4.57 8.15 7.30
N GLU A 39 -4.99 8.16 8.57
CA GLU A 39 -4.24 8.81 9.65
C GLU A 39 -2.89 8.14 9.91
N ARG A 40 -2.86 6.80 9.94
CA ARG A 40 -1.65 5.99 10.15
C ARG A 40 -0.58 6.28 9.09
N PHE A 41 -0.99 6.46 7.84
CA PHE A 41 -0.10 6.68 6.70
C PHE A 41 -0.07 8.12 6.20
N LYS A 42 -0.49 9.09 7.02
CA LYS A 42 -0.53 10.51 6.62
C LYS A 42 0.82 11.10 6.22
N SER A 43 1.91 10.49 6.68
CA SER A 43 3.29 10.87 6.36
C SER A 43 3.86 10.13 5.14
N ASN A 44 3.07 9.30 4.45
CA ASN A 44 3.49 8.63 3.23
C ASN A 44 3.84 9.67 2.15
N PRO A 45 5.06 9.66 1.58
CA PRO A 45 5.47 10.63 0.57
C PRO A 45 4.53 10.70 -0.65
N SER A 46 3.92 9.58 -1.06
CA SER A 46 2.97 9.62 -2.19
C SER A 46 1.67 10.33 -1.83
N GLY A 47 1.26 10.28 -0.56
CA GLY A 47 -0.06 10.70 -0.06
C GLY A 47 -1.24 9.96 -0.70
N LYS A 48 -0.98 8.92 -1.50
CA LYS A 48 -1.99 8.25 -2.32
C LYS A 48 -2.35 6.89 -1.75
N PHE A 49 -3.61 6.54 -1.92
CA PHE A 49 -4.18 5.25 -1.55
C PHE A 49 -5.09 4.76 -2.66
N VAL A 50 -5.12 3.43 -2.83
CA VAL A 50 -6.19 2.77 -3.57
C VAL A 50 -7.25 2.39 -2.56
N TRP A 51 -8.49 2.81 -2.80
CA TRP A 51 -9.65 2.48 -1.96
C TRP A 51 -10.66 1.68 -2.78
N LEU A 52 -10.99 0.49 -2.30
CA LEU A 52 -12.00 -0.38 -2.88
C LEU A 52 -13.27 -0.34 -2.02
N LEU A 53 -14.39 -0.10 -2.68
CA LEU A 53 -15.73 -0.16 -2.12
C LEU A 53 -16.49 -1.34 -2.72
N ARG A 54 -16.95 -2.28 -1.89
CA ARG A 54 -17.43 -3.60 -2.29
C ARG A 54 -18.67 -4.01 -1.48
N PRO A 55 -19.49 -4.98 -1.94
CA PRO A 55 -20.60 -5.50 -1.14
C PRO A 55 -20.17 -6.01 0.23
N SER A 56 -19.03 -6.71 0.28
CA SER A 56 -18.46 -7.32 1.47
C SER A 56 -17.57 -6.39 2.30
N GLY A 57 -17.67 -5.07 2.15
CA GLY A 57 -16.89 -4.12 2.94
C GLY A 57 -16.02 -3.19 2.09
N THR A 58 -15.04 -2.58 2.75
CA THR A 58 -14.09 -1.68 2.10
C THR A 58 -12.66 -2.14 2.34
N GLN A 59 -11.73 -1.67 1.52
CA GLN A 59 -10.31 -1.87 1.71
C GLN A 59 -9.55 -0.67 1.18
N ILE A 60 -8.80 0.01 2.03
CA ILE A 60 -7.82 1.00 1.61
C ILE A 60 -6.40 0.45 1.72
N VAL A 61 -5.54 0.82 0.76
CA VAL A 61 -4.12 0.42 0.76
C VAL A 61 -3.25 1.59 0.30
N PRO A 62 -2.18 1.96 1.05
CA PRO A 62 -1.28 3.03 0.65
C PRO A 62 -0.45 2.63 -0.58
N VAL A 63 -0.29 3.59 -1.46
CA VAL A 63 0.48 3.47 -2.70
C VAL A 63 1.95 3.77 -2.42
N GLY A 64 2.84 2.93 -2.94
CA GLY A 64 4.28 3.16 -2.89
C GLY A 64 4.92 2.89 -1.52
N LEU A 65 4.32 2.00 -0.71
CA LEU A 65 4.95 1.52 0.54
C LEU A 65 5.36 0.05 0.47
N GLY A 66 5.03 -0.67 -0.60
CA GLY A 66 5.38 -2.09 -0.74
C GLY A 66 4.44 -3.04 0.00
N VAL A 67 3.22 -2.58 0.32
CA VAL A 67 2.13 -3.47 0.77
C VAL A 67 1.88 -4.53 -0.31
N ASN A 68 1.50 -5.76 0.09
CA ASN A 68 1.23 -6.81 -0.87
C ASN A 68 0.06 -6.42 -1.80
N PRO A 69 0.26 -6.35 -3.13
CA PRO A 69 -0.78 -5.97 -4.09
C PRO A 69 -2.05 -6.84 -4.03
N VAL A 70 -1.95 -8.08 -3.50
CA VAL A 70 -3.08 -9.01 -3.35
C VAL A 70 -4.27 -8.41 -2.61
N HIS A 71 -4.04 -7.45 -1.70
CA HIS A 71 -5.12 -6.76 -0.99
C HIS A 71 -6.06 -5.97 -1.91
N ILE A 72 -5.62 -5.65 -3.12
CA ILE A 72 -6.42 -5.02 -4.18
C ILE A 72 -6.69 -6.05 -5.29
N THR A 73 -5.64 -6.70 -5.82
CA THR A 73 -5.73 -7.51 -7.05
C THR A 73 -6.67 -8.70 -6.91
N TYR A 74 -6.73 -9.32 -5.72
CA TYR A 74 -7.67 -10.41 -5.45
C TYR A 74 -9.12 -10.00 -5.73
N TRP A 75 -9.53 -8.80 -5.33
CA TRP A 75 -10.92 -8.37 -5.44
C TRP A 75 -11.29 -7.94 -6.85
N ILE A 76 -10.39 -7.21 -7.53
CA ILE A 76 -10.63 -6.74 -8.89
C ILE A 76 -10.64 -7.87 -9.92
N TRP A 77 -9.89 -8.95 -9.69
CA TRP A 77 -9.85 -10.11 -10.59
C TRP A 77 -10.83 -11.23 -10.22
N SER A 78 -11.46 -11.16 -9.03
CA SER A 78 -12.47 -12.14 -8.62
C SER A 78 -13.76 -12.00 -9.44
N GLU A 79 -14.61 -13.03 -9.43
CA GLU A 79 -15.95 -12.97 -10.05
C GLU A 79 -16.86 -11.88 -9.43
N GLN A 80 -16.52 -11.36 -8.24
CA GLN A 80 -17.16 -10.20 -7.63
C GLN A 80 -16.58 -8.84 -8.07
N GLY A 81 -15.59 -8.87 -8.97
CA GLY A 81 -14.97 -7.69 -9.57
C GLY A 81 -15.97 -6.67 -10.12
N PRO A 82 -17.04 -7.05 -10.86
CA PRO A 82 -17.98 -6.10 -11.46
C PRO A 82 -18.70 -5.18 -10.45
N GLU A 83 -18.92 -5.63 -9.21
CA GLU A 83 -19.56 -4.83 -8.16
C GLU A 83 -18.56 -4.02 -7.32
N THR A 84 -17.26 -4.25 -7.50
CA THR A 84 -16.18 -3.52 -6.83
C THR A 84 -15.97 -2.16 -7.49
N LYS A 85 -16.11 -1.07 -6.74
CA LYS A 85 -15.76 0.28 -7.18
C LYS A 85 -14.36 0.63 -6.65
N ALA A 86 -13.51 1.15 -7.53
CA ALA A 86 -12.16 1.57 -7.16
C ALA A 86 -12.04 3.11 -7.20
N PHE A 87 -11.32 3.65 -6.23
CA PHE A 87 -11.03 5.06 -6.11
C PHE A 87 -9.55 5.26 -5.79
N VAL A 88 -8.98 6.38 -6.22
CA VAL A 88 -7.75 6.93 -5.67
C VAL A 88 -8.11 7.98 -4.64
N VAL A 89 -7.54 7.87 -3.45
CA VAL A 89 -7.60 8.90 -2.40
C VAL A 89 -6.25 9.59 -2.36
N ASP A 90 -6.22 10.91 -2.52
CA ASP A 90 -5.01 11.73 -2.42
C ASP A 90 -5.13 12.66 -1.21
N ILE A 91 -4.37 12.36 -0.15
CA ILE A 91 -4.39 13.15 1.09
C ILE A 91 -3.69 14.50 0.94
N ASN A 92 -2.78 14.63 -0.02
CA ASN A 92 -2.07 15.88 -0.25
C ASN A 92 -2.96 16.87 -0.99
N ALA A 93 -3.75 16.37 -1.95
CA ALA A 93 -4.73 17.16 -2.68
C ALA A 93 -6.09 17.27 -1.97
N GLY A 94 -6.38 16.38 -1.02
CA GLY A 94 -7.68 16.29 -0.36
C GLY A 94 -8.78 15.79 -1.30
N THR A 95 -8.44 14.95 -2.28
CA THR A 95 -9.37 14.48 -3.33
C THR A 95 -9.64 12.98 -3.27
N ILE A 96 -10.81 12.59 -3.80
CA ILE A 96 -11.19 11.20 -4.04
C ILE A 96 -11.72 11.12 -5.46
N GLU A 97 -11.09 10.32 -6.30
CA GLU A 97 -11.44 10.18 -7.71
C GLU A 97 -11.71 8.71 -8.04
N LYS A 98 -12.79 8.45 -8.78
CA LYS A 98 -13.12 7.10 -9.26
C LYS A 98 -12.12 6.71 -10.35
N ILE A 99 -11.60 5.49 -10.26
CA ILE A 99 -10.63 4.94 -11.20
C ILE A 99 -11.09 3.59 -11.73
N THR A 100 -10.52 3.19 -12.85
CA THR A 100 -10.67 1.83 -13.40
C THR A 100 -9.91 0.80 -12.56
N HIS A 101 -10.24 -0.48 -12.71
CA HIS A 101 -9.52 -1.55 -12.02
C HIS A 101 -8.07 -1.66 -12.51
N GLU A 102 -7.82 -1.41 -13.79
CA GLU A 102 -6.49 -1.39 -14.38
C GLU A 102 -5.63 -0.26 -13.78
N GLN A 103 -6.23 0.92 -13.56
CA GLN A 103 -5.55 2.02 -12.86
C GLN A 103 -5.27 1.67 -11.40
N ALA A 104 -6.22 1.04 -10.70
CA ALA A 104 -6.05 0.60 -9.32
C ALA A 104 -4.90 -0.42 -9.20
N GLU A 105 -4.86 -1.40 -10.10
CA GLU A 105 -3.79 -2.39 -10.22
C GLU A 105 -2.44 -1.71 -10.48
N SER A 106 -2.37 -0.83 -11.48
CA SER A 106 -1.13 -0.12 -11.81
C SER A 106 -0.60 0.71 -10.63
N LEU A 107 -1.48 1.35 -9.86
CA LEU A 107 -1.10 2.15 -8.70
C LEU A 107 -0.54 1.28 -7.57
N ILE A 108 -1.22 0.16 -7.24
CA ILE A 108 -0.78 -0.68 -6.12
C ILE A 108 0.50 -1.47 -6.45
N MET A 109 0.77 -1.70 -7.73
CA MET A 109 2.00 -2.33 -8.21
C MET A 109 3.21 -1.39 -8.22
N MET A 110 3.06 -0.11 -7.83
CA MET A 110 4.18 0.82 -7.77
C MET A 110 5.15 0.45 -6.62
N PRO A 111 6.46 0.30 -6.92
CA PRO A 111 7.45 -0.03 -5.90
C PRO A 111 7.64 1.13 -4.92
N PRO A 112 8.17 0.87 -3.70
CA PRO A 112 8.39 1.90 -2.69
C PRO A 112 9.28 3.05 -3.15
N CYS A 113 10.28 2.73 -3.95
CA CYS A 113 11.06 3.71 -4.68
C CYS A 113 11.68 3.08 -5.94
N LYS A 114 12.12 3.93 -6.87
CA LYS A 114 12.84 3.49 -8.06
C LYS A 114 14.30 3.23 -7.70
N ILE A 115 14.79 2.02 -7.98
CA ILE A 115 16.21 1.70 -8.01
C ILE A 115 16.73 2.02 -9.42
N SER A 116 17.56 3.07 -9.52
CA SER A 116 18.13 3.53 -10.80
C SER A 116 19.53 2.95 -11.02
N THR A 117 19.93 2.78 -12.27
CA THR A 117 21.32 2.42 -12.63
C THR A 117 22.32 3.49 -12.24
N LEU A 118 21.89 4.75 -12.19
CA LEU A 118 22.73 5.91 -11.84
C LEU A 118 23.02 6.04 -10.34
N MET A 119 22.30 5.33 -9.47
CA MET A 119 22.51 5.40 -8.01
C MET A 119 23.81 4.68 -7.62
N SER A 120 24.55 5.21 -6.65
CA SER A 120 25.67 4.53 -6.02
C SER A 120 25.19 3.29 -5.24
N LYS A 121 26.13 2.42 -4.85
CA LYS A 121 25.78 1.24 -4.04
C LYS A 121 25.25 1.67 -2.67
N GLU A 122 25.85 2.70 -2.09
CA GLU A 122 25.51 3.27 -0.80
C GLU A 122 24.09 3.86 -0.83
N GLU A 123 23.73 4.62 -1.87
CA GLU A 123 22.38 5.16 -2.04
C GLU A 123 21.32 4.06 -2.13
N VAL A 124 21.63 2.95 -2.82
CA VAL A 124 20.72 1.80 -2.92
C VAL A 124 20.56 1.12 -1.55
N ILE A 125 21.66 0.95 -0.81
CA ILE A 125 21.64 0.35 0.53
C ILE A 125 20.78 1.19 1.48
N GLU A 126 20.99 2.51 1.51
CA GLU A 126 20.22 3.44 2.34
C GLU A 126 18.72 3.42 2.01
N LYS A 127 18.37 3.42 0.72
CA LYS A 127 16.97 3.34 0.28
C LYS A 127 16.30 2.04 0.72
N VAL A 128 16.97 0.91 0.54
CA VAL A 128 16.43 -0.40 0.96
C VAL A 128 16.29 -0.46 2.48
N ALA A 129 17.30 0.00 3.22
CA ALA A 129 17.25 0.04 4.69
C ALA A 129 16.07 0.89 5.19
N TYR A 130 15.87 2.08 4.60
CA TYR A 130 14.72 2.93 4.90
C TYR A 130 13.40 2.21 4.64
N VAL A 131 13.21 1.64 3.43
CA VAL A 131 11.97 0.95 3.06
C VAL A 131 11.66 -0.21 4.00
N LEU A 132 12.65 -1.05 4.33
CA LEU A 132 12.49 -2.20 5.23
C LEU A 132 12.12 -1.74 6.65
N ARG A 133 12.84 -0.74 7.17
CA ARG A 133 12.59 -0.20 8.51
C ARG A 133 11.20 0.41 8.62
N GLU A 134 10.82 1.26 7.66
CA GLU A 134 9.51 1.91 7.67
C GLU A 134 8.37 0.89 7.49
N GLY A 135 8.56 -0.14 6.68
CA GLY A 135 7.57 -1.21 6.53
C GLY A 135 7.34 -2.01 7.81
N VAL A 136 8.40 -2.31 8.56
CA VAL A 136 8.32 -2.94 9.88
C VAL A 136 7.62 -2.03 10.90
N ASN A 137 8.09 -0.79 11.03
CA ASN A 137 7.50 0.20 11.95
C ASN A 137 6.01 0.40 11.68
N SER A 138 5.68 0.49 10.40
CA SER A 138 4.31 0.71 9.94
C SER A 138 3.53 -0.58 9.81
N LYS A 139 4.05 -1.74 10.22
CA LYS A 139 3.39 -3.07 10.21
C LYS A 139 2.58 -3.34 8.94
N ILE A 140 3.19 -3.14 7.78
CA ILE A 140 2.53 -3.25 6.46
C ILE A 140 2.64 -4.64 5.84
N TRP A 141 3.42 -5.53 6.44
CA TRP A 141 3.68 -6.88 5.97
C TRP A 141 3.24 -7.91 6.98
N GLY A 142 2.56 -8.96 6.50
CA GLY A 142 2.17 -10.13 7.29
C GLY A 142 1.01 -9.87 8.24
N ALA A 143 -0.17 -10.41 7.93
CA ALA A 143 -1.31 -10.37 8.85
C ALA A 143 -1.13 -11.30 10.07
N PHE A 144 -0.50 -12.46 9.86
CA PHE A 144 -0.37 -13.52 10.89
C PHE A 144 1.04 -13.64 11.48
N ASN A 145 2.07 -13.22 10.74
CA ASN A 145 3.46 -13.23 11.20
C ASN A 145 4.19 -11.98 10.65
N PRO A 146 3.89 -10.79 11.20
CA PRO A 146 4.55 -9.56 10.78
C PRO A 146 6.02 -9.56 11.23
N PRO A 147 6.97 -9.13 10.37
CA PRO A 147 8.36 -8.99 10.77
C PRO A 147 8.48 -7.90 11.84
N SER A 148 9.34 -8.16 12.82
CA SER A 148 9.62 -7.29 13.96
C SER A 148 10.86 -6.42 13.72
N LEU A 149 11.11 -5.47 14.64
CA LEU A 149 12.35 -4.70 14.65
C LEU A 149 13.58 -5.58 14.88
N ASP A 150 13.43 -6.68 15.62
CA ASP A 150 14.49 -7.67 15.82
C ASP A 150 14.81 -8.41 14.53
N ASP A 151 13.78 -8.77 13.75
CA ASP A 151 13.96 -9.36 12.42
C ASP A 151 14.70 -8.39 11.50
N TYR A 152 14.29 -7.11 11.47
CA TYR A 152 15.00 -6.07 10.71
C TYR A 152 16.48 -5.95 11.09
N ALA A 153 16.81 -6.01 12.39
CA ALA A 153 18.18 -5.89 12.86
C ALA A 153 19.06 -7.11 12.52
N LYS A 154 18.46 -8.30 12.39
CA LYS A 154 19.18 -9.58 12.22
C LYS A 154 19.22 -10.06 10.76
N TRP A 155 18.17 -9.81 10.00
CA TRP A 155 17.99 -10.36 8.66
C TRP A 155 18.83 -9.62 7.63
N ASN A 156 19.56 -10.38 6.81
CA ASN A 156 20.20 -9.85 5.62
C ASN A 156 19.19 -9.77 4.45
N TRP A 157 19.62 -9.26 3.30
CA TRP A 157 18.73 -9.09 2.14
C TRP A 157 18.20 -10.40 1.55
N ILE A 158 18.91 -11.52 1.73
CA ILE A 158 18.45 -12.84 1.28
C ILE A 158 17.34 -13.38 2.20
N ASP A 159 17.45 -13.15 3.50
CA ASP A 159 16.40 -13.50 4.47
C ASP A 159 15.12 -12.71 4.17
N TRP A 160 15.24 -11.39 3.96
CA TRP A 160 14.14 -10.53 3.53
C TRP A 160 13.51 -10.97 2.21
N LEU A 161 14.33 -11.33 1.22
CA LEU A 161 13.83 -11.86 -0.05
C LEU A 161 13.06 -13.17 0.14
N THR A 162 13.54 -14.03 1.04
CA THR A 162 12.88 -15.30 1.39
C THR A 162 11.53 -15.06 2.05
N TYR A 163 11.45 -14.12 3.00
CA TYR A 163 10.20 -13.69 3.62
C TYR A 163 9.20 -13.14 2.59
N PHE A 164 9.63 -12.28 1.67
CA PHE A 164 8.72 -11.74 0.65
C PHE A 164 8.25 -12.81 -0.34
N LYS A 165 9.08 -13.82 -0.62
CA LYS A 165 8.69 -15.03 -1.38
C LYS A 165 7.62 -15.83 -0.65
N SER A 166 7.84 -16.16 0.62
CA SER A 166 6.89 -16.98 1.40
C SER A 166 5.57 -16.27 1.66
N SER A 167 5.57 -14.94 1.77
CA SER A 167 4.36 -14.12 1.93
C SER A 167 3.64 -13.78 0.62
N GLY A 168 4.18 -14.18 -0.53
CA GLY A 168 3.62 -13.87 -1.85
C GLY A 168 3.69 -12.39 -2.24
N ASN A 169 4.49 -11.57 -1.55
CA ASN A 169 4.65 -10.15 -1.89
C ASN A 169 5.64 -9.98 -3.06
N HIS A 170 5.19 -10.28 -4.28
CA HIS A 170 6.01 -10.22 -5.49
C HIS A 170 6.55 -8.83 -5.81
N LEU A 171 5.85 -7.77 -5.38
CA LEU A 171 6.30 -6.39 -5.51
C LEU A 171 7.62 -6.17 -4.76
N MET A 172 7.65 -6.54 -3.48
CA MET A 172 8.86 -6.42 -2.65
C MET A 172 9.96 -7.41 -3.07
N GLN A 173 9.60 -8.60 -3.55
CA GLN A 173 10.58 -9.53 -4.14
C GLN A 173 11.30 -8.90 -5.34
N SER A 174 10.54 -8.29 -6.26
CA SER A 174 11.10 -7.63 -7.45
C SER A 174 11.95 -6.40 -7.08
N PHE A 175 11.46 -5.58 -6.14
CA PHE A 175 12.18 -4.42 -5.62
C PHE A 175 13.53 -4.83 -5.02
N LEU A 176 13.53 -5.76 -4.07
CA LEU A 176 14.74 -6.18 -3.38
C LEU A 176 15.69 -6.96 -4.30
N GLY A 177 15.15 -7.78 -5.21
CA GLY A 177 15.95 -8.48 -6.23
C GLY A 177 16.68 -7.53 -7.17
N LYS A 178 16.07 -6.40 -7.55
CA LYS A 178 16.75 -5.33 -8.32
C LYS A 178 17.87 -4.68 -7.51
N ALA A 179 17.63 -4.38 -6.23
CA ALA A 179 18.64 -3.78 -5.37
C ALA A 179 19.86 -4.71 -5.16
N ILE A 180 19.63 -6.00 -4.91
CA ILE A 180 20.69 -7.01 -4.77
C ILE A 180 21.59 -7.04 -6.01
N ARG A 181 20.99 -7.15 -7.21
CA ARG A 181 21.75 -7.14 -8.47
C ARG A 181 22.59 -5.87 -8.61
N ARG A 182 21.98 -4.71 -8.33
CA ARG A 182 22.63 -3.40 -8.44
C ARG A 182 23.85 -3.25 -7.51
N VAL A 183 23.79 -3.77 -6.28
CA VAL A 183 24.90 -3.73 -5.32
C VAL A 183 25.99 -4.74 -5.67
N ASN A 184 25.60 -5.92 -6.16
CA ASN A 184 26.52 -6.99 -6.55
C ASN A 184 27.17 -6.76 -7.93
N GLY A 185 26.77 -5.73 -8.67
CA GLY A 185 27.33 -5.39 -9.98
C GLY A 185 26.84 -6.28 -11.12
N GLN A 186 25.62 -6.82 -10.99
CA GLN A 186 24.93 -7.61 -12.01
C GLN A 186 23.81 -6.82 -12.68
#